data_AF-A0A150X9H1-F1
#
_entry.id   AF-A0A150X9H1-F1
#
_cell.length_a   1.000
_cell.length_b   1.000
_cell.length_c   1.000
_cell.angle_alpha   90.00
_cell.angle_beta   90.00
_cell.angle_gamma   90.00
#
_symmetry.space_group_name_H-M   'P 1'
#
loop_
_entity.id
_entity.type
_entity.pdbx_description
1 polymer ?
#
loop_
_entity_poly.entity_id
_entity_poly.type
_entity_poly.pdbx_seq_one_letter_code
_entity_poly.pdbx_strand_id
1 'polypeptide(L)' 'MTEHVDPLENAIAERVNGIIINEYEVDNLTEARALLKEIVKLYNEERPHMSLGMLTPELVYAESLKPKKVWKNHYK' A
#
# COMPACT_ATOMS: atom_id res chain seq x y z
N MET A 1 6.83 -1.72 1.81
CA MET A 1 7.72 -2.87 2.12
C MET A 1 7.12 -3.57 3.33
N THR A 2 7.09 -4.91 3.36
CA THR A 2 6.54 -5.66 4.49
C THR A 2 7.45 -5.51 5.71
N GLU A 3 6.87 -5.32 6.89
CA GLU A 3 7.62 -5.20 8.14
C GLU A 3 8.04 -6.57 8.70
N HIS A 4 7.44 -7.66 8.21
CA HIS A 4 7.71 -9.03 8.63
C HIS A 4 7.94 -9.97 7.43
N VAL A 5 8.75 -11.01 7.63
CA VAL A 5 8.95 -12.11 6.67
C VAL A 5 7.81 -13.12 6.82
N ASP A 6 6.56 -12.64 6.83
CA ASP A 6 5.37 -13.48 6.87
C ASP A 6 4.95 -13.80 5.42
N PRO A 7 4.94 -15.09 5.01
CA PRO A 7 4.46 -15.50 3.68
C PRO A 7 3.05 -14.99 3.34
N LEU A 8 2.18 -14.81 4.34
CA LEU A 8 0.83 -14.29 4.14
C LEU A 8 0.83 -12.81 3.77
N GLU A 9 1.64 -11.99 4.45
CA GLU A 9 1.79 -10.56 4.12
C GLU A 9 2.35 -10.38 2.70
N ASN A 10 3.32 -11.22 2.33
CA ASN A 10 3.91 -11.19 0.99
C ASN A 10 2.89 -11.59 -0.10
N ALA A 11 2.10 -12.65 0.12
CA ALA A 11 1.07 -13.06 -0.84
C ALA A 11 -0.02 -11.99 -1.05
N ILE A 12 -0.38 -11.25 0.00
CA ILE A 12 -1.32 -10.13 -0.10
C ILE A 12 -0.69 -8.97 -0.89
N ALA A 13 0.57 -8.63 -0.61
CA ALA A 13 1.29 -7.59 -1.34
C ALA A 13 1.45 -7.94 -2.83
N GLU A 14 1.84 -9.17 -3.15
CA GLU A 14 1.94 -9.68 -4.53
C GLU A 14 0.62 -9.61 -5.27
N ARG A 15 -0.50 -9.95 -4.61
CA ARG A 15 -1.84 -9.84 -5.20
C ARG A 15 -2.18 -8.39 -5.55
N VAL A 16 -1.92 -7.45 -4.64
CA VAL A 16 -2.19 -6.02 -4.89
C VAL A 16 -1.31 -5.51 -6.03
N ASN A 17 -0.03 -5.86 -6.05
CA ASN A 17 0.88 -5.52 -7.15
C ASN A 17 0.40 -6.09 -8.49
N GLY A 18 -0.06 -7.35 -8.49
CA GLY A 18 -0.60 -7.99 -9.68
C GLY A 18 -1.88 -7.33 -10.20
N ILE A 19 -2.76 -6.85 -9.32
CA ILE A 19 -3.97 -6.10 -9.72
C ILE A 19 -3.57 -4.79 -10.39
N ILE A 20 -2.68 -4.01 -9.76
CA ILE A 20 -2.19 -2.75 -10.31
C ILE A 20 -1.55 -2.98 -11.68
N ILE A 21 -0.66 -3.95 -11.81
CA ILE A 21 0.01 -4.24 -13.10
C ILE A 21 -1.00 -4.65 -14.19
N ASN A 22 -2.06 -5.38 -13.84
CA ASN A 22 -3.07 -5.80 -14.82
C ASN A 22 -4.08 -4.69 -15.20
N GLU A 23 -4.24 -3.65 -14.37
CA GLU A 23 -5.15 -2.53 -14.64
C GLU A 23 -4.52 -1.45 -15.53
N TYR A 24 -3.18 -1.44 -15.66
CA TYR A 24 -2.46 -0.45 -16.45
C TYR A 24 -1.67 -1.12 -17.58
N GLU A 25 -2.09 -0.86 -18.82
CA GLU A 25 -1.34 -1.25 -20.01
C GLU A 25 -0.18 -0.26 -20.19
N VAL A 26 1.05 -0.77 -20.19
CA VAL A 26 2.28 0.03 -20.32
C VAL A 26 3.17 -0.58 -21.39
N ASP A 27 3.59 0.24 -22.35
CA ASP A 27 4.29 -0.25 -23.54
C ASP A 27 5.79 -0.45 -23.28
N ASN A 28 6.34 0.26 -22.28
CA ASN A 28 7.74 0.19 -21.94
C ASN A 28 8.01 0.39 -20.44
N LEU A 29 9.21 -0.03 -20.04
CA LEU A 29 9.65 -0.01 -18.66
C LEU A 29 9.79 1.41 -18.08
N THR A 30 9.98 2.43 -18.93
CA THR A 30 10.05 3.83 -18.49
C THR A 30 8.69 4.34 -18.06
N GLU A 31 7.65 4.07 -18.86
CA GLU A 31 6.25 4.38 -18.54
C GLU A 31 5.79 3.63 -17.31
N ALA A 32 6.08 2.33 -17.22
CA ALA A 32 5.76 1.52 -16.05
C ALA A 32 6.36 2.10 -14.76
N ARG A 33 7.61 2.57 -14.81
CA ARG A 33 8.28 3.21 -13.67
C ARG A 33 7.66 4.55 -13.30
N ALA A 34 7.30 5.37 -14.29
CA ALA A 34 6.66 6.65 -14.06
C ALA A 34 5.27 6.45 -13.43
N LEU A 35 4.47 5.55 -13.99
CA LEU A 35 3.15 5.21 -13.49
C LEU A 35 3.21 4.63 -12.07
N LEU A 36 4.13 3.70 -11.81
CA LEU A 36 4.32 3.15 -10.47
C LEU A 36 4.69 4.23 -9.45
N LYS A 37 5.53 5.21 -9.83
CA LYS A 37 5.89 6.32 -8.96
C LYS A 37 4.68 7.16 -8.57
N GLU A 38 3.81 7.47 -9.53
CA GLU A 38 2.58 8.22 -9.29
C GLU A 38 1.60 7.44 -8.40
N ILE A 39 1.45 6.13 -8.63
CA ILE A 39 0.58 5.28 -7.82
C ILE A 39 1.06 5.19 -6.37
N VAL A 40 2.37 5.02 -6.17
CA VAL A 40 2.97 4.97 -4.83
C VAL A 40 2.78 6.32 -4.13
N LYS A 41 2.97 7.43 -4.83
CA LYS A 41 2.73 8.76 -4.30
C LYS A 41 1.27 8.93 -3.88
N LEU A 42 0.32 8.61 -4.75
CA LEU A 42 -1.11 8.71 -4.47
C LEU A 42 -1.51 7.84 -3.27
N TYR A 43 -0.97 6.63 -3.15
CA TYR A 43 -1.23 5.74 -2.01
C TYR A 43 -0.72 6.32 -0.68
N ASN A 44 0.48 6.92 -0.67
CA ASN A 44 1.14 7.41 0.54
C ASN A 44 0.71 8.82 0.95
N GLU A 45 0.41 9.69 0.00
CA GLU A 45 0.22 11.12 0.26
C GLU A 45 -1.25 11.54 0.15
N GLU A 46 -2.03 10.92 -0.74
CA GLU A 46 -3.36 11.44 -1.10
C GLU A 46 -4.50 10.53 -0.63
N ARG A 47 -4.31 9.21 -0.63
CA ARG A 47 -5.36 8.24 -0.30
C ARG A 47 -5.46 8.03 1.22
N PRO A 48 -6.57 8.42 1.87
CA PRO A 48 -6.77 8.11 3.28
C PRO A 48 -7.15 6.64 3.45
N HIS A 49 -6.56 5.96 4.44
CA HIS A 49 -6.81 4.54 4.67
C HIS A 49 -7.65 4.31 5.91
N MET A 50 -8.66 3.44 5.79
CA MET A 50 -9.53 3.09 6.90
C MET A 50 -8.77 2.44 8.07
N SER A 51 -7.74 1.64 7.77
CA SER A 51 -6.84 1.04 8.77
C SER A 51 -6.02 2.07 9.55
N LEU A 52 -5.83 3.27 9.00
CA LEU A 52 -5.13 4.39 9.62
C LEU A 52 -6.10 5.43 10.21
N GLY A 53 -7.39 5.10 10.34
CA GLY A 53 -8.40 6.04 10.85
C GLY A 53 -8.76 7.15 9.87
N MET A 54 -8.75 6.85 8.57
CA MET A 54 -8.93 7.82 7.47
C MET A 54 -7.81 8.87 7.38
N LEU A 55 -6.59 8.46 7.71
CA LEU A 55 -5.37 9.25 7.52
C LEU A 55 -4.52 8.64 6.40
N THR A 56 -3.63 9.46 5.83
CA THR A 56 -2.66 9.01 4.83
C THR A 56 -1.43 8.40 5.52
N PRO A 57 -0.73 7.45 4.88
CA PRO A 57 0.48 6.85 5.45
C PRO A 57 1.56 7.90 5.76
N GLU A 58 1.75 8.88 4.87
CA GLU A 58 2.72 9.96 5.05
C GLU A 58 2.41 10.79 6.30
N LEU A 59 1.14 11.13 6.55
CA LEU A 59 0.74 11.90 7.71
C LEU A 59 0.99 11.13 9.02
N VAL A 60 0.65 9.84 9.02
CA VAL A 60 0.89 8.96 10.17
C VAL A 60 2.40 8.86 10.47
N TYR A 61 3.23 8.78 9.44
CA TYR A 61 4.68 8.73 9.59
C TYR A 61 5.25 10.06 10.08
N ALA A 62 4.90 11.17 9.42
CA ALA A 62 5.40 12.51 9.73
C ALA A 62 5.06 12.95 11.17
N GLU A 63 3.87 12.62 11.65
CA GLU A 63 3.41 12.95 12.99
C GLU A 63 3.61 11.82 14.02
N SER A 64 4.21 10.70 13.61
CA SER A 64 4.41 9.50 14.46
C SER A 64 3.12 9.02 15.15
N LEU A 65 1.99 9.10 14.43
CA LEU A 65 0.68 8.74 14.95
C LEU A 65 0.55 7.23 15.13
N LYS A 66 -0.22 6.81 16.13
CA LYS A 66 -0.54 5.40 16.39
C LYS A 66 -2.03 5.16 16.13
N PRO A 67 -2.44 4.92 14.87
CA PRO A 67 -3.84 4.68 14.55
C PRO A 67 -4.35 3.42 15.26
N LYS A 68 -5.62 3.45 15.67
CA LYS A 68 -6.24 2.33 16.37
C LYS A 68 -6.40 1.15 15.41
N LYS A 69 -5.99 -0.03 15.86
CA LYS A 69 -6.20 -1.29 15.12
C LYS A 69 -7.69 -1.61 15.04
N VAL A 70 -8.24 -1.60 13.83
CA VAL A 70 -9.67 -1.86 13.58
C VAL A 70 -9.97 -3.28 13.07
N TRP A 71 -8.94 -4.06 12.72
CA TRP A 71 -9.12 -5.43 12.20
C TRP A 71 -9.02 -6.48 13.30
N LYS A 72 -9.90 -7.48 13.21
CA LYS A 72 -9.87 -8.67 14.07
C LYS A 72 -8.82 -9.63 13.52
N ASN A 73 -7.96 -10.14 14.41
CA ASN A 73 -7.08 -11.25 14.05
C ASN A 73 -7.85 -12.55 14.23
N HIS A 74 -8.04 -13.29 13.14
CA HIS A 74 -8.76 -14.57 13.13
C HIS A 74 -7.85 -15.78 13.32
N TYR A 75 -6.54 -15.57 13.32
CA TYR A 75 -5.53 -16.58 13.62
C TYR A 75 -5.16 -16.47 15.11
N LYS A 76 -5.93 -17.14 15.96
CA LYS A 76 -5.59 -17.43 17.36
C LYS A 76 -5.68 -18.93 17.57
#